data_AF-A0A382NA40-F1
#
_entry.id   AF-A0A382NA40-F1
#
_cell.length_a   1.000
_cell.length_b   1.000
_cell.length_c   1.000
_cell.angle_alpha   90.00
_cell.angle_beta   90.00
_cell.angle_gamma   90.00
#
_symmetry.space_group_name_H-M   'P 1'
#
loop_
_entity.id
_entity.type
_entity.pdbx_description
1 polymer ?
#
loop_
_entity_poly.entity_id
_entity_poly.type
_entity_poly.pdbx_seq_one_letter_code
_entity_poly.pdbx_strand_id
1 'polypeptide(L)'
;MKNPVQPVAILPEAEAEFRAARLDELPQLTYHGKDAAPYITSGIFLANDPETGVPNLSFHRGMHVSNDEIRVRLGTSHDLTRYQAKAESSGKAIDVAILIGPPPEVAMAAASPIPPDESELDLVSKLTGNAVQMRPCRHIDLNVPYQTDIVIEGRILPNVRRPEAPFGEFLGYYVEQGDNHVFEILGVTIRESAFYHALVCGSPEDQRLLELAL
;
A
#
# COMPACT_ATOMS: atom_id res chain seq x y z
N MET A 1 -24.91 2.33 2.18
CA MET A 1 -24.67 3.51 3.05
C MET A 1 -25.48 4.68 2.54
N LYS A 2 -25.96 5.59 3.41
CA LYS A 2 -26.84 6.72 3.02
C LYS A 2 -26.12 8.04 2.78
N ASN A 3 -24.84 8.13 3.14
CA ASN A 3 -24.07 9.34 2.96
C ASN A 3 -23.63 9.47 1.48
N PRO A 4 -23.70 10.67 0.90
CA PRO A 4 -23.12 10.93 -0.42
C PRO A 4 -21.59 10.90 -0.35
N VAL A 5 -20.94 10.63 -1.48
CA VAL A 5 -19.49 10.79 -1.63
C VAL A 5 -19.15 12.26 -1.51
N GLN A 6 -18.25 12.59 -0.59
CA GLN A 6 -17.67 13.93 -0.47
C GLN A 6 -16.34 13.96 -1.26
N PRO A 7 -16.06 15.03 -2.02
CA PRO A 7 -14.75 15.20 -2.63
C PRO A 7 -13.64 15.19 -1.58
N VAL A 8 -12.47 14.62 -1.93
CA VAL A 8 -11.31 14.65 -1.03
C VAL A 8 -10.86 16.09 -0.77
N ALA A 9 -10.37 16.33 0.45
CA ALA A 9 -9.83 17.62 0.86
C ALA A 9 -8.30 17.56 0.83
N ILE A 10 -7.67 18.22 -0.15
CA ILE A 10 -6.21 18.31 -0.23
C ILE A 10 -5.74 19.43 0.71
N LEU A 11 -4.91 19.08 1.69
CA LEU A 11 -4.32 19.99 2.66
C LEU A 11 -2.82 20.12 2.40
N PRO A 12 -2.23 21.31 2.60
CA PRO A 12 -0.78 21.46 2.57
C PRO A 12 -0.16 20.71 3.74
N GLU A 13 0.99 20.08 3.51
CA GLU A 13 1.74 19.43 4.57
C GLU A 13 2.36 20.48 5.51
N ALA A 14 2.20 20.32 6.82
CA ALA A 14 2.87 21.17 7.79
C ALA A 14 4.36 20.78 7.91
N GLU A 15 5.28 21.73 7.67
CA GLU A 15 6.73 21.48 7.58
C GLU A 15 7.35 20.74 8.77
N ALA A 16 6.77 20.87 9.97
CA ALA A 16 7.28 20.24 11.21
C ALA A 16 6.60 18.91 11.57
N GLU A 17 5.62 18.45 10.79
CA GLU A 17 4.87 17.21 11.10
C GLU A 17 5.53 15.96 10.48
N PHE A 18 6.27 16.12 9.37
CA PHE A 18 6.85 15.02 8.61
C PHE A 18 8.30 15.26 8.22
N ARG A 19 9.13 14.22 8.33
CA ARG A 19 10.54 14.23 7.91
C ARG A 19 10.84 13.19 6.85
N ALA A 20 11.89 13.42 6.08
CA ALA A 20 12.45 12.40 5.20
C ALA A 20 13.15 11.31 6.03
N ALA A 21 13.16 10.09 5.50
CA ALA A 21 13.84 8.93 6.06
C ALA A 21 14.35 8.00 4.95
N ARG A 22 15.04 6.95 5.36
CA ARG A 22 15.40 5.78 4.53
C ARG A 22 14.59 4.56 4.93
N LEU A 23 14.49 3.58 4.03
CA LEU A 23 13.78 2.33 4.33
C LEU A 23 14.42 1.58 5.51
N ASP A 24 15.76 1.58 5.58
CA ASP A 24 16.52 0.91 6.64
C ASP A 24 16.40 1.57 8.03
N GLU A 25 15.84 2.77 8.12
CA GLU A 25 15.44 3.39 9.39
C GLU A 25 14.12 2.83 9.94
N LEU A 26 13.29 2.22 9.09
CA LEU A 26 12.04 1.58 9.53
C LEU A 26 12.32 0.22 10.19
N PRO A 27 11.45 -0.24 11.12
CA PRO A 27 11.54 -1.59 11.67
C PRO A 27 11.64 -2.68 10.59
N GLN A 28 12.74 -3.43 10.62
CA GLN A 28 13.02 -4.54 9.70
C GLN A 28 12.49 -5.85 10.28
N LEU A 29 11.18 -6.08 10.16
CA LEU A 29 10.51 -7.22 10.81
C LEU A 29 10.54 -8.48 9.93
N THR A 30 11.09 -9.56 10.50
CA THR A 30 10.97 -10.93 9.97
C THR A 30 10.01 -11.69 10.86
N TYR A 31 8.92 -12.21 10.30
CA TYR A 31 7.79 -12.73 11.07
C TYR A 31 7.94 -14.22 11.39
N HIS A 32 8.47 -14.99 10.45
CA HIS A 32 8.63 -16.43 10.58
C HIS A 32 10.06 -16.88 10.24
N GLY A 33 10.47 -18.01 10.83
CA GLY A 33 11.86 -18.46 10.76
C GLY A 33 12.40 -18.82 9.38
N LYS A 34 11.56 -18.98 8.35
CA LYS A 34 12.00 -19.21 6.96
C LYS A 34 11.64 -18.07 6.00
N ASP A 35 11.17 -16.93 6.51
CA ASP A 35 10.95 -15.76 5.65
C ASP A 35 12.30 -15.33 5.04
N ALA A 36 12.29 -15.03 3.74
CA ALA A 36 13.52 -14.75 3.00
C ALA A 36 14.25 -13.46 3.43
N ALA A 37 13.52 -12.51 4.03
CA ALA A 37 14.00 -11.20 4.43
C ALA A 37 12.99 -10.55 5.42
N PRO A 38 13.22 -9.32 5.87
CA PRO A 38 12.18 -8.50 6.46
C PRO A 38 11.06 -8.16 5.48
N TYR A 39 9.83 -7.99 5.97
CA TYR A 39 8.66 -7.66 5.17
C TYR A 39 7.83 -6.51 5.75
N ILE A 40 7.24 -5.71 4.88
CA ILE A 40 6.06 -4.89 5.16
C ILE A 40 4.86 -5.78 4.91
N THR A 41 4.02 -6.00 5.91
CA THR A 41 2.83 -6.86 5.80
C THR A 41 1.51 -6.13 6.00
N SER A 42 1.54 -4.96 6.63
CA SER A 42 0.42 -4.04 6.81
C SER A 42 0.33 -2.98 5.69
N GLY A 43 1.17 -3.09 4.66
CA GLY A 43 1.32 -2.08 3.63
C GLY A 43 0.07 -1.99 2.76
N ILE A 44 -0.55 -0.80 2.74
CA ILE A 44 -1.63 -0.48 1.79
C ILE A 44 -1.02 0.27 0.62
N PHE A 45 -1.18 -0.27 -0.57
CA PHE A 45 -0.64 0.27 -1.81
C PHE A 45 -1.72 1.14 -2.44
N LEU A 46 -1.45 2.45 -2.51
CA LEU A 46 -2.26 3.41 -3.23
C LEU A 46 -1.69 3.61 -4.63
N ALA A 47 -2.51 3.39 -5.65
CA ALA A 47 -2.18 3.67 -7.04
C ALA A 47 -3.41 4.13 -7.81
N ASN A 48 -3.22 4.89 -8.89
CA ASN A 48 -4.31 5.26 -9.78
C ASN A 48 -4.29 4.36 -11.04
N ASP A 49 -5.47 4.01 -11.56
CA ASP A 49 -5.58 3.39 -12.88
C ASP A 49 -4.90 4.32 -13.91
N PRO A 50 -3.92 3.84 -14.68
CA PRO A 50 -3.16 4.68 -15.61
C PRO A 50 -4.00 5.22 -16.78
N GLU A 51 -5.21 4.69 -17.01
CA GLU A 51 -6.11 5.13 -18.08
C GLU A 51 -7.24 6.01 -17.55
N THR A 52 -7.86 5.66 -16.42
CA THR A 52 -9.05 6.34 -15.90
C THR A 52 -8.76 7.32 -14.77
N GLY A 53 -7.61 7.17 -14.09
CA GLY A 53 -7.24 7.94 -12.91
C GLY A 53 -7.97 7.54 -11.63
N VAL A 54 -8.79 6.47 -11.65
CA VAL A 54 -9.49 5.97 -10.46
C VAL A 54 -8.46 5.43 -9.45
N PRO A 55 -8.46 5.89 -8.18
CA PRO A 55 -7.55 5.39 -7.16
C PRO A 55 -8.00 4.02 -6.64
N ASN A 56 -7.02 3.16 -6.35
CA ASN A 56 -7.19 1.88 -5.65
C ASN A 56 -6.31 1.85 -4.40
N LEU A 57 -6.87 1.34 -3.30
CA LEU A 57 -6.15 0.99 -2.07
C LEU A 57 -6.20 -0.52 -1.86
N SER A 58 -5.05 -1.18 -1.83
CA SER A 58 -5.00 -2.64 -1.65
C SER A 58 -3.86 -3.10 -0.75
N PHE A 59 -4.10 -4.14 0.04
CA PHE A 59 -3.04 -4.73 0.88
C PHE A 59 -2.09 -5.60 0.05
N HIS A 60 -0.79 -5.37 0.22
CA HIS A 60 0.25 -6.20 -0.35
C HIS A 60 1.43 -6.33 0.60
N ARG A 61 2.08 -7.49 0.57
CA ARG A 61 3.36 -7.66 1.24
C ARG A 61 4.50 -7.09 0.39
N GLY A 62 5.46 -6.42 1.05
CA GLY A 62 6.67 -5.88 0.43
C GLY A 62 7.92 -6.44 1.10
N MET A 63 8.69 -7.25 0.38
CA MET A 63 9.98 -7.77 0.85
C MET A 63 11.03 -6.66 0.80
N HIS A 64 11.69 -6.38 1.92
CA HIS A 64 12.78 -5.42 1.98
C HIS A 64 14.02 -6.00 1.28
N VAL A 65 14.58 -5.25 0.32
CA VAL A 65 15.81 -5.64 -0.37
C VAL A 65 16.92 -4.64 -0.10
N SER A 66 16.64 -3.35 -0.27
CA SER A 66 17.58 -2.26 -0.04
C SER A 66 16.82 -0.94 0.15
N ASN A 67 17.53 0.17 0.34
CA ASN A 67 16.88 1.49 0.44
C ASN A 67 16.28 2.00 -0.87
N ASP A 68 16.55 1.30 -1.97
CA ASP A 68 16.08 1.68 -3.31
C ASP A 68 15.11 0.61 -3.88
N GLU A 69 14.90 -0.51 -3.19
CA GLU A 69 14.15 -1.66 -3.72
C GLU A 69 13.31 -2.38 -2.67
N ILE A 70 12.02 -2.55 -2.99
CA ILE A 70 11.10 -3.52 -2.38
C ILE A 70 10.65 -4.50 -3.47
N ARG A 71 10.47 -5.78 -3.12
CA ARG A 71 9.83 -6.76 -4.02
C ARG A 71 8.42 -7.05 -3.56
N VAL A 72 7.47 -7.04 -4.49
CA VAL A 72 6.04 -7.05 -4.19
C VAL A 72 5.35 -8.16 -4.96
N ARG A 73 4.60 -8.99 -4.23
CA ARG A 73 3.68 -9.94 -4.84
C ARG A 73 2.32 -9.30 -5.05
N LEU A 74 1.93 -9.14 -6.31
CA LEU A 74 0.60 -8.66 -6.68
C LEU A 74 -0.33 -9.86 -6.88
N GLY A 75 -1.40 -9.94 -6.08
CA GLY A 75 -2.41 -11.00 -6.18
C GLY A 75 -3.23 -10.86 -7.46
N THR A 76 -3.49 -11.96 -8.17
CA THR A 76 -4.12 -11.93 -9.51
C THR A 76 -5.53 -11.31 -9.53
N SER A 77 -6.23 -11.29 -8.40
CA SER A 77 -7.56 -10.70 -8.25
C SER A 77 -7.56 -9.21 -7.88
N HIS A 78 -6.41 -8.62 -7.56
CA HIS A 78 -6.33 -7.23 -7.09
C HIS A 78 -6.31 -6.24 -8.26
N ASP A 79 -6.95 -5.08 -8.10
CA ASP A 79 -6.98 -4.05 -9.14
C ASP A 79 -5.59 -3.48 -9.45
N LEU A 80 -4.70 -3.37 -8.45
CA LEU A 80 -3.30 -2.99 -8.69
C LEU A 80 -2.60 -3.93 -9.69
N THR A 81 -2.91 -5.22 -9.71
CA THR A 81 -2.38 -6.16 -10.72
C THR A 81 -2.86 -5.80 -12.13
N ARG A 82 -4.14 -5.41 -12.26
CA ARG A 82 -4.70 -4.96 -13.54
C ARG A 82 -4.08 -3.64 -13.98
N TYR A 83 -3.90 -2.70 -13.05
CA TYR A 83 -3.29 -1.39 -13.33
C TYR A 83 -1.84 -1.56 -13.76
N GLN A 84 -1.08 -2.42 -13.07
CA GLN A 84 0.29 -2.77 -13.45
C GLN A 84 0.35 -3.39 -14.85
N ALA A 85 -0.54 -4.33 -15.19
CA ALA A 85 -0.57 -4.95 -16.50
C ALA A 85 -0.84 -3.92 -17.63
N LYS A 86 -1.73 -2.96 -17.39
CA LYS A 86 -1.96 -1.83 -18.32
C LYS A 86 -0.70 -0.99 -18.49
N ALA A 87 -0.06 -0.60 -17.40
CA ALA A 87 1.17 0.20 -17.43
C ALA A 87 2.29 -0.53 -18.20
N GLU A 88 2.46 -1.84 -17.94
CA GLU A 88 3.42 -2.71 -18.63
C GLU A 88 3.19 -2.82 -20.13
N SER A 89 1.93 -2.90 -20.56
CA SER A 89 1.60 -2.93 -21.99
C SER A 89 2.06 -1.68 -22.75
N SER A 90 2.22 -0.57 -22.03
CA SER A 90 2.75 0.69 -22.55
C SER A 90 4.23 0.93 -22.24
N GLY A 91 4.91 -0.02 -21.58
CA GLY A 91 6.31 0.10 -21.16
C GLY A 91 6.53 1.16 -20.08
N LYS A 92 5.49 1.57 -19.34
CA LYS A 92 5.55 2.60 -18.30
C LYS A 92 5.50 1.98 -16.92
N ALA A 93 6.24 2.59 -15.98
CA ALA A 93 6.07 2.29 -14.56
C ALA A 93 4.75 2.89 -14.05
N ILE A 94 4.24 2.35 -12.96
CA ILE A 94 3.11 2.92 -12.22
C ILE A 94 3.60 3.53 -10.91
N ASP A 95 3.21 4.77 -10.64
CA ASP A 95 3.45 5.45 -9.37
C ASP A 95 2.60 4.79 -8.27
N VAL A 96 3.23 4.49 -7.15
CA VAL A 96 2.59 3.81 -6.01
C VAL A 96 3.09 4.41 -4.70
N ALA A 97 2.18 4.68 -3.78
CA ALA A 97 2.49 5.02 -2.39
C ALA A 97 2.14 3.83 -1.47
N ILE A 98 3.12 3.31 -0.73
CA ILE A 98 2.90 2.32 0.31
C ILE A 98 2.62 3.06 1.62
N LEU A 99 1.44 2.84 2.18
CA LEU A 99 0.97 3.45 3.41
C LEU A 99 1.13 2.47 4.57
N ILE A 100 1.79 2.90 5.65
CA ILE A 100 1.90 2.16 6.91
C ILE A 100 1.35 3.05 8.02
N GLY A 101 0.46 2.49 8.84
CA GLY A 101 -0.29 3.25 9.84
C GLY A 101 -1.21 4.34 9.26
N PRO A 102 -2.04 4.07 8.22
CA PRO A 102 -3.07 5.01 7.80
C PRO A 102 -4.21 5.08 8.83
N PRO A 103 -5.12 6.07 8.72
CA PRO A 103 -6.34 6.10 9.52
C PRO A 103 -7.11 4.76 9.47
N PRO A 104 -7.66 4.27 10.59
CA PRO A 104 -8.33 2.97 10.64
C PRO A 104 -9.43 2.80 9.58
N GLU A 105 -10.20 3.85 9.31
CA GLU A 105 -11.23 3.84 8.27
C GLU A 105 -10.67 3.61 6.86
N VAL A 106 -9.45 4.08 6.56
CA VAL A 106 -8.76 3.82 5.30
C VAL A 106 -8.33 2.35 5.24
N ALA A 107 -7.77 1.81 6.33
CA ALA A 107 -7.39 0.40 6.40
C ALA A 107 -8.60 -0.54 6.22
N MET A 108 -9.73 -0.20 6.84
CA MET A 108 -10.99 -0.94 6.69
C MET A 108 -11.53 -0.86 5.26
N ALA A 109 -11.44 0.31 4.62
CA ALA A 109 -11.88 0.47 3.24
C ALA A 109 -11.00 -0.31 2.25
N ALA A 110 -9.68 -0.31 2.44
CA ALA A 110 -8.72 -1.07 1.63
C ALA A 110 -8.88 -2.60 1.74
N ALA A 111 -9.49 -3.09 2.81
CA ALA A 111 -9.84 -4.51 2.99
C ALA A 111 -11.24 -4.86 2.47
N SER A 112 -12.04 -3.87 2.07
CA SER A 112 -13.45 -4.09 1.69
C SER A 112 -13.57 -4.43 0.19
N PRO A 113 -14.50 -5.32 -0.20
CA PRO A 113 -14.75 -5.62 -1.59
C PRO A 113 -15.61 -4.48 -2.16
N ILE A 114 -15.06 -3.73 -3.12
CA ILE A 114 -15.78 -2.68 -3.82
C ILE A 114 -15.80 -2.95 -5.33
N PRO A 115 -16.81 -2.43 -6.05
CA PRO A 115 -16.82 -2.48 -7.51
C PRO A 115 -15.57 -1.81 -8.12
N PRO A 116 -15.01 -2.30 -9.23
CA PRO A 116 -13.78 -1.75 -9.83
C PRO A 116 -13.89 -0.30 -10.34
N ASP A 117 -15.11 0.23 -10.46
CA ASP A 117 -15.43 1.60 -10.85
C ASP A 117 -15.68 2.54 -9.65
N GLU A 118 -15.66 2.00 -8.43
CA GLU A 118 -15.67 2.78 -7.19
C GLU A 118 -14.27 2.85 -6.57
N SER A 119 -14.05 3.83 -5.71
CA SER A 119 -12.79 4.04 -4.99
C SER A 119 -12.95 3.71 -3.51
N GLU A 120 -11.94 3.10 -2.89
CA GLU A 120 -11.95 2.88 -1.44
C GLU A 120 -11.99 4.21 -0.67
N LEU A 121 -11.48 5.31 -1.24
CA LEU A 121 -11.62 6.65 -0.65
C LEU A 121 -13.07 7.13 -0.64
N ASP A 122 -13.85 6.79 -1.66
CA ASP A 122 -15.29 7.08 -1.70
C ASP A 122 -16.02 6.29 -0.62
N LEU A 123 -15.60 5.03 -0.39
CA LEU A 123 -16.11 4.21 0.70
C LEU A 123 -15.79 4.85 2.07
N VAL A 124 -14.57 5.33 2.30
CA VAL A 124 -14.21 6.06 3.53
C VAL A 124 -15.12 7.27 3.73
N SER A 125 -15.37 8.04 2.67
CA SER A 125 -16.25 9.20 2.74
C SER A 125 -17.70 8.81 3.07
N LYS A 126 -18.23 7.77 2.43
CA LYS A 126 -19.56 7.22 2.72
C LYS A 126 -19.67 6.71 4.17
N LEU A 127 -18.62 6.07 4.70
CA LEU A 127 -18.57 5.53 6.05
C LEU A 127 -18.56 6.65 7.11
N THR A 128 -17.69 7.64 6.94
CA THR A 128 -17.47 8.70 7.93
C THR A 128 -18.45 9.87 7.79
N GLY A 129 -19.06 10.04 6.62
CA GLY A 129 -19.87 11.21 6.27
C GLY A 129 -19.03 12.48 6.02
N ASN A 130 -17.70 12.37 6.01
CA ASN A 130 -16.76 13.49 5.86
C ASN A 130 -15.94 13.34 4.57
N ALA A 131 -15.32 14.44 4.14
CA ALA A 131 -14.28 14.40 3.13
C ALA A 131 -13.03 13.72 3.70
N VAL A 132 -12.39 12.85 2.91
CA VAL A 132 -11.09 12.28 3.29
C VAL A 132 -10.05 13.39 3.17
N GLN A 133 -9.34 13.65 4.28
CA GLN A 133 -8.24 14.60 4.29
C GLN A 133 -7.00 13.93 3.70
N MET A 134 -6.44 14.55 2.67
CA MET A 134 -5.28 14.04 1.94
C MET A 134 -4.18 15.09 1.89
N ARG A 135 -2.95 14.68 1.62
CA ARG A 135 -1.80 15.54 1.32
C ARG A 135 -1.07 15.05 0.07
N PRO A 136 -0.42 15.93 -0.69
CA PRO A 136 0.38 15.51 -1.83
C PRO A 136 1.59 14.68 -1.38
N CYS A 137 1.93 13.67 -2.18
CA CYS A 137 3.21 12.98 -2.15
C CYS A 137 4.36 13.96 -2.48
N ARG A 138 5.58 13.67 -1.99
CA ARG A 138 6.76 14.52 -2.21
C ARG A 138 7.56 14.15 -3.47
N HIS A 139 7.41 12.93 -3.99
CA HIS A 139 8.26 12.32 -5.03
C HIS A 139 7.47 11.74 -6.21
N ILE A 140 6.15 11.53 -6.07
CA ILE A 140 5.24 11.00 -7.10
C ILE A 140 3.95 11.83 -7.19
N ASP A 141 3.23 11.74 -8.30
CA ASP A 141 1.99 12.51 -8.54
C ASP A 141 0.75 11.80 -7.96
N LEU A 142 0.76 11.60 -6.64
CA LEU A 142 -0.35 11.04 -5.87
C LEU A 142 -0.67 11.92 -4.66
N ASN A 143 -1.86 11.74 -4.10
CA ASN A 143 -2.21 12.28 -2.78
C ASN A 143 -2.47 11.11 -1.83
N VAL A 144 -2.01 11.20 -0.59
CA VAL A 144 -2.15 10.15 0.44
C VAL A 144 -2.98 10.65 1.61
N PRO A 145 -3.63 9.78 2.40
CA PRO A 145 -4.34 10.20 3.60
C PRO A 145 -3.43 11.00 4.52
N TYR A 146 -3.88 12.19 4.92
CA TYR A 146 -3.05 13.17 5.62
C TYR A 146 -2.43 12.56 6.88
N GLN A 147 -3.22 11.78 7.61
CA GLN A 147 -2.88 11.18 8.89
C GLN A 147 -2.02 9.91 8.81
N THR A 148 -1.62 9.44 7.62
CA THR A 148 -0.74 8.28 7.50
C THR A 148 0.61 8.53 8.17
N ASP A 149 1.02 7.58 9.02
CA ASP A 149 2.27 7.64 9.80
C ASP A 149 3.52 7.57 8.92
N ILE A 150 3.58 6.60 8.01
CA ILE A 150 4.73 6.37 7.14
C ILE A 150 4.25 6.17 5.71
N VAL A 151 4.90 6.87 4.77
CA VAL A 151 4.64 6.76 3.34
C VAL A 151 5.95 6.46 2.62
N ILE A 152 5.97 5.37 1.87
CA ILE A 152 7.06 5.00 0.97
C ILE A 152 6.57 5.26 -0.45
N GLU A 153 7.19 6.22 -1.12
CA GLU A 153 6.83 6.67 -2.45
C GLU A 153 7.76 6.05 -3.48
N GLY A 154 7.21 5.56 -4.58
CA GLY A 154 8.01 4.88 -5.58
C GLY A 154 7.21 4.42 -6.78
N ARG A 155 7.80 3.49 -7.53
CA ARG A 155 7.28 3.02 -8.80
C ARG A 155 7.41 1.51 -8.95
N ILE A 156 6.35 0.84 -9.38
CA ILE A 156 6.49 -0.54 -9.83
C ILE A 156 7.01 -0.54 -11.27
N LEU A 157 8.20 -1.10 -11.46
CA LEU A 157 8.90 -1.10 -12.74
C LEU A 157 8.22 -2.03 -13.76
N PRO A 158 8.04 -1.60 -15.02
CA PRO A 158 7.38 -2.42 -16.01
C PRO A 158 8.30 -3.54 -16.47
N ASN A 159 7.77 -4.76 -16.56
CA ASN A 159 8.46 -5.93 -17.11
C ASN A 159 9.75 -6.31 -16.35
N VAL A 160 9.97 -5.78 -15.14
CA VAL A 160 11.06 -6.19 -14.26
C VAL A 160 10.50 -7.11 -13.20
N ARG A 161 11.09 -8.31 -13.09
CA ARG A 161 10.78 -9.27 -12.05
C ARG A 161 12.07 -9.77 -11.40
N ARG A 162 12.03 -10.02 -10.09
CA ARG A 162 13.16 -10.53 -9.31
C ARG A 162 12.65 -11.50 -8.23
N PRO A 163 13.51 -12.39 -7.71
CA PRO A 163 13.09 -13.37 -6.71
C PRO A 163 12.55 -12.76 -5.42
N GLU A 164 11.39 -13.19 -4.96
CA GLU A 164 10.79 -12.88 -3.65
C GLU A 164 10.21 -14.16 -3.05
N ALA A 165 10.03 -14.19 -1.73
CA ALA A 165 9.72 -15.37 -0.94
C ALA A 165 10.92 -16.37 -0.88
N PRO A 166 10.93 -17.41 -0.02
CA PRO A 166 9.81 -17.91 0.76
C PRO A 166 9.23 -16.92 1.78
N PHE A 167 7.93 -17.03 2.03
CA PHE A 167 7.19 -16.20 3.00
C PHE A 167 6.04 -16.99 3.64
N GLY A 168 5.91 -16.93 4.96
CA GLY A 168 4.83 -17.58 5.71
C GLY A 168 3.50 -16.83 5.54
N GLU A 169 2.53 -17.45 4.87
CA GLU A 169 1.28 -16.79 4.47
C GLU A 169 0.09 -17.15 5.38
N PHE A 170 -0.98 -16.36 5.33
CA PHE A 170 -2.19 -16.50 6.16
C PHE A 170 -2.86 -17.89 6.11
N LEU A 171 -2.61 -18.67 5.05
CA LEU A 171 -3.09 -20.05 4.90
C LEU A 171 -2.31 -21.08 5.75
N GLY A 172 -1.29 -20.65 6.49
CA GLY A 172 -0.52 -21.50 7.40
C GLY A 172 0.62 -22.29 6.74
N TYR A 173 0.99 -21.96 5.50
CA TYR A 173 2.13 -22.56 4.80
C TYR A 173 3.02 -21.49 4.16
N TYR A 174 4.24 -21.89 3.79
CA TYR A 174 5.16 -21.00 3.09
C TYR A 174 4.84 -20.98 1.61
N VAL A 175 4.66 -19.78 1.06
CA VAL A 175 4.70 -19.56 -0.38
C VAL A 175 6.14 -19.76 -0.83
N GLU A 176 6.34 -20.50 -1.92
CA GLU A 176 7.68 -20.72 -2.49
C GLU A 176 8.23 -19.47 -3.16
N GLN A 177 9.56 -19.43 -3.30
CA GLN A 177 10.24 -18.35 -4.01
C GLN A 177 9.77 -18.28 -5.46
N GLY A 178 9.49 -17.06 -5.93
CA GLY A 178 9.12 -16.79 -7.32
C GLY A 178 9.54 -15.40 -7.78
N ASP A 179 9.55 -15.19 -9.09
CA ASP A 179 9.86 -13.89 -9.68
C ASP A 179 8.65 -12.95 -9.55
N ASN A 180 8.82 -11.89 -8.77
CA ASN A 180 7.78 -10.92 -8.41
C ASN A 180 8.18 -9.50 -8.80
N HIS A 181 7.25 -8.56 -8.68
CA HIS A 181 7.40 -7.18 -9.13
C HIS A 181 8.47 -6.44 -8.32
N VAL A 182 9.15 -5.51 -8.97
CA VAL A 182 10.14 -4.62 -8.35
C VAL A 182 9.53 -3.24 -8.17
N PHE A 183 9.45 -2.79 -6.92
CA PHE A 183 9.11 -1.43 -6.54
C PHE A 183 10.42 -0.65 -6.29
N GLU A 184 10.70 0.31 -7.16
CA GLU A 184 11.80 1.28 -7.02
C GLU A 184 11.37 2.38 -6.05
N ILE A 185 12.15 2.59 -4.99
CA ILE A 185 11.86 3.59 -3.96
C ILE A 185 12.40 4.95 -4.42
N LEU A 186 11.56 5.98 -4.38
CA LEU A 186 11.94 7.35 -4.68
C LEU A 186 12.07 8.21 -3.41
N GLY A 187 11.35 7.86 -2.34
CA GLY A 187 11.52 8.51 -1.05
C GLY A 187 10.68 7.88 0.05
N VAL A 188 11.07 8.13 1.30
CA VAL A 188 10.31 7.74 2.49
C VAL A 188 10.03 8.99 3.31
N THR A 189 8.78 9.18 3.68
CA THR A 189 8.32 10.27 4.53
C THR A 189 7.69 9.69 5.78
N ILE A 190 8.11 10.15 6.96
CA ILE A 190 7.57 9.68 8.24
C ILE A 190 7.06 10.85 9.07
N ARG A 191 5.96 10.64 9.77
CA ARG A 191 5.41 11.53 10.79
C ARG A 191 6.31 11.50 12.03
N GLU A 192 6.50 12.64 12.70
CA GLU A 192 7.35 12.72 13.91
C GLU A 192 6.92 11.77 15.03
N SER A 193 5.62 11.50 15.16
CA SER A 193 5.04 10.58 16.14
C SER A 193 4.57 9.25 15.52
N ALA A 194 5.21 8.82 14.42
CA ALA A 194 4.77 7.66 13.64
C ALA A 194 4.78 6.35 14.46
N PHE A 195 3.73 5.54 14.28
CA PHE A 195 3.74 4.14 14.65
C PHE A 195 4.00 3.27 13.40
N TYR A 196 4.87 2.28 13.54
CA TYR A 196 4.98 1.22 12.55
C TYR A 196 3.94 0.15 12.86
N HIS A 197 2.79 0.21 12.17
CA HIS A 197 1.80 -0.87 12.26
C HIS A 197 2.36 -2.10 11.55
N ALA A 198 2.45 -3.22 12.26
CA ALA A 198 2.89 -4.51 11.72
C ALA A 198 1.74 -5.51 11.80
N LEU A 199 1.50 -6.25 10.73
CA LEU A 199 0.44 -7.26 10.67
C LEU A 199 1.05 -8.66 10.58
N VAL A 200 0.84 -9.49 11.59
CA VAL A 200 1.34 -10.87 11.55
C VAL A 200 0.38 -11.71 10.70
N CYS A 201 0.86 -12.26 9.59
CA CYS A 201 0.04 -13.10 8.70
C CYS A 201 -0.55 -14.31 9.46
N GLY A 202 -1.83 -14.59 9.24
CA GLY A 202 -2.59 -15.62 9.93
C GLY A 202 -2.98 -15.27 11.38
N SER A 203 -2.64 -14.09 11.88
CA SER A 203 -3.09 -13.63 13.19
C SER A 203 -4.59 -13.28 13.19
N PRO A 204 -5.24 -13.18 14.37
CA PRO A 204 -6.64 -12.76 14.44
C PRO A 204 -6.93 -11.39 13.84
N GLU A 205 -5.95 -10.49 13.79
CA GLU A 205 -6.10 -9.18 13.15
C GLU A 205 -6.15 -9.32 11.63
N ASP A 206 -5.20 -10.07 11.06
CA ASP A 206 -5.13 -10.37 9.63
C ASP A 206 -6.39 -11.09 9.14
N GLN A 207 -6.83 -12.13 9.87
CA GLN A 207 -8.03 -12.88 9.53
C GLN A 207 -9.30 -12.01 9.53
N ARG A 208 -9.43 -11.06 10.47
CA ARG A 208 -10.58 -10.15 10.50
C ARG A 208 -10.61 -9.21 9.29
N LEU A 209 -9.46 -8.75 8.82
CA LEU A 209 -9.38 -7.95 7.60
C LEU A 209 -9.77 -8.79 6.38
N LEU A 210 -9.30 -10.04 6.31
CA LEU A 210 -9.70 -10.97 5.25
C LEU A 210 -11.19 -11.32 5.27
N GLU A 211 -11.80 -11.44 6.45
CA GLU A 211 -13.24 -11.67 6.61
C GLU A 211 -14.10 -10.52 6.06
N LEU A 212 -13.59 -9.28 6.04
CA LEU A 212 -14.29 -8.15 5.41
C LEU A 212 -14.33 -8.26 3.89
N ALA A 213 -13.35 -8.96 3.29
CA ALA A 213 -13.19 -9.13 1.86
C ALA A 213 -14.09 -10.24 1.26
N LEU A 214 -14.78 -11.03 2.10
CA LEU A 214 -15.66 -12.14 1.73
C LEU A 214 -17.13 -11.70 1.63
#